data_AF-A0A022Q0T9-F1
#
_entry.id   AF-A0A022Q0T9-F1
#
_cell.length_a   1.000
_cell.length_b   1.000
_cell.length_c   1.000
_cell.angle_alpha   90.00
_cell.angle_beta   90.00
_cell.angle_gamma   90.00
#
_symmetry.space_group_name_H-M   'P 1'
#
loop_
_entity.id
_entity.type
_entity.pdbx_description
1 polymer ?
#
loop_
_entity_poly.entity_id
_entity_poly.type
_entity_poly.pdbx_seq_one_letter_code
_entity_poly.pdbx_strand_id
1 'polypeptide(L)'
;MYVYQHVSLDEVPIIPWKPISQEQVTFLNTCLQSENPESLYRQAVLDYFNKTNLESTCMHLQKAVKNGHTGALYVTCIVLLFSGDEELKQQGINILKMIWVKNPVLLEPPVCCTSRDQHHKKRRWSEVEEDVTCEACVADQEINLLSSRYNFD
;
A
#
# COMPACT_ATOMS: atom_id res chain seq x y z
N MET A 1 -16.87 -12.42 15.27
CA MET A 1 -18.18 -12.99 14.86
C MET A 1 -18.41 -12.62 13.40
N TYR A 2 -18.73 -13.59 12.52
CA TYR A 2 -18.64 -13.44 11.04
C TYR A 2 -19.41 -12.21 10.50
N VAL A 3 -20.62 -11.96 10.99
CA VAL A 3 -21.45 -10.83 10.54
C VAL A 3 -20.74 -9.49 10.74
N TYR A 4 -20.22 -9.22 11.95
CA TYR A 4 -19.57 -7.94 12.25
C TYR A 4 -18.24 -7.76 11.54
N GLN A 5 -17.56 -8.85 11.19
CA GLN A 5 -16.33 -8.78 10.39
C GLN A 5 -16.59 -8.32 8.95
N HIS A 6 -17.78 -8.58 8.39
CA HIS A 6 -18.10 -8.35 6.97
C HIS A 6 -19.19 -7.29 6.74
N VAL A 7 -19.80 -6.75 7.80
CA VAL A 7 -20.83 -5.71 7.67
C VAL A 7 -20.23 -4.45 7.04
N SER A 8 -20.93 -3.86 6.08
CA SER A 8 -20.57 -2.54 5.52
C SER A 8 -20.85 -1.44 6.55
N LEU A 9 -19.97 -0.44 6.58
CA LEU A 9 -20.09 0.75 7.41
C LEU A 9 -20.37 2.01 6.59
N ASP A 10 -20.80 1.89 5.34
CA ASP A 10 -21.02 3.03 4.42
C ASP A 10 -22.08 4.02 4.96
N GLU A 11 -23.14 3.48 5.56
CA GLU A 11 -24.22 4.26 6.19
C GLU A 11 -23.85 4.80 7.58
N VAL A 12 -22.69 4.39 8.11
CA VAL A 12 -22.20 4.88 9.41
C VAL A 12 -21.14 5.95 9.16
N PRO A 13 -21.37 7.21 9.56
CA PRO A 13 -20.40 8.28 9.30
C PRO A 13 -19.09 8.04 10.05
N ILE A 14 -17.95 8.32 9.39
CA ILE A 14 -16.62 8.24 9.99
C ILE A 14 -16.46 9.28 11.10
N ILE A 15 -16.89 10.52 10.82
CA ILE A 15 -16.88 11.63 11.78
C ILE A 15 -18.32 11.93 12.15
N PRO A 16 -18.76 11.58 13.36
CA PRO A 16 -20.09 11.95 13.80
C PRO A 16 -20.09 13.41 14.26
N TRP A 17 -20.71 14.30 13.46
CA TRP A 17 -20.94 15.71 13.81
C TRP A 17 -21.94 15.91 14.98
N LYS A 18 -22.55 14.81 15.46
CA LYS A 18 -23.43 14.74 16.62
C LYS A 18 -22.96 13.62 17.53
N PRO A 19 -23.20 13.68 18.86
CA PRO A 19 -22.93 12.56 19.74
C PRO A 19 -23.60 11.27 19.22
N ILE A 20 -22.85 10.18 19.14
CA ILE A 20 -23.39 8.87 18.76
C ILE A 20 -24.08 8.21 19.95
N SER A 21 -25.12 7.42 19.66
CA SER A 21 -25.86 6.66 20.68
C SER A 21 -25.01 5.53 21.28
N GLN A 22 -25.38 5.06 22.47
CA GLN A 22 -24.72 3.91 23.11
C GLN A 22 -24.80 2.64 22.24
N GLU A 23 -25.89 2.46 21.49
CA GLU A 23 -26.05 1.35 20.55
C GLU A 23 -25.04 1.43 19.41
N GLN A 24 -24.84 2.61 18.83
CA GLN A 24 -23.82 2.83 17.79
C GLN A 24 -22.40 2.59 18.32
N VAL A 25 -22.09 3.04 19.54
CA VAL A 25 -20.80 2.77 20.19
C VAL A 25 -20.58 1.27 20.35
N THR A 26 -21.57 0.56 20.90
CA THR A 26 -21.48 -0.90 21.08
C THR A 26 -21.33 -1.61 19.73
N PHE A 27 -22.07 -1.19 18.71
CA PHE A 27 -21.97 -1.74 17.36
C PHE A 27 -20.56 -1.57 16.77
N LEU A 28 -20.02 -0.34 16.79
CA LEU A 28 -18.68 -0.04 16.26
C LEU A 28 -17.58 -0.79 17.02
N ASN A 29 -17.65 -0.83 18.36
CA ASN A 29 -16.72 -1.60 19.18
C ASN A 29 -16.77 -3.10 18.83
N THR A 30 -17.96 -3.64 18.57
CA THR A 30 -18.12 -5.04 18.17
C THR A 30 -17.51 -5.31 16.79
N CYS A 31 -17.64 -4.37 15.84
CA CYS A 31 -17.00 -4.44 14.53
C CYS A 31 -15.47 -4.42 14.66
N LEU A 32 -14.92 -3.53 15.48
CA LEU A 32 -13.49 -3.43 15.74
C LEU A 32 -12.93 -4.72 16.38
N GLN A 33 -13.62 -5.25 17.40
CA GLN A 33 -13.28 -6.51 18.07
C GLN A 33 -13.36 -7.72 17.12
N SER A 34 -14.26 -7.67 16.13
CA SER A 34 -14.38 -8.69 15.09
C SER A 34 -13.41 -8.50 13.92
N GLU A 35 -12.47 -7.56 14.03
CA GLU A 35 -11.46 -7.24 13.00
C GLU A 35 -12.08 -6.87 11.64
N ASN A 36 -13.20 -6.15 11.66
CA ASN A 36 -13.78 -5.58 10.46
C ASN A 36 -12.75 -4.65 9.77
N PRO A 37 -12.43 -4.85 8.48
CA PRO A 37 -11.38 -4.11 7.79
C PRO A 37 -11.62 -2.60 7.78
N GLU A 38 -12.85 -2.16 7.52
CA GLU A 38 -13.23 -0.75 7.48
C GLU A 38 -13.19 -0.14 8.89
N SER A 39 -13.63 -0.86 9.91
CA SER A 39 -13.54 -0.42 11.30
C SER A 39 -12.09 -0.24 11.77
N LEU A 40 -11.20 -1.17 11.39
CA LEU A 40 -9.77 -1.09 11.69
C LEU A 40 -9.13 0.13 11.00
N TYR A 41 -9.47 0.36 9.72
CA TYR A 41 -9.01 1.52 8.97
C TYR A 41 -9.44 2.83 9.64
N ARG A 42 -10.72 2.97 9.99
CA ARG A 42 -11.24 4.16 10.69
C ARG A 42 -10.57 4.39 12.04
N GLN A 43 -10.36 3.33 12.81
CA GLN A 43 -9.64 3.44 14.09
C GLN A 43 -8.20 3.91 13.89
N ALA A 44 -7.49 3.40 12.87
CA ALA A 44 -6.14 3.87 12.56
C ALA A 44 -6.09 5.37 12.20
N VAL A 45 -7.07 5.86 11.44
CA VAL A 45 -7.18 7.28 11.10
C VAL A 45 -7.38 8.12 12.37
N LEU A 46 -8.24 7.67 13.28
CA LEU A 46 -8.44 8.34 14.58
C LEU A 46 -7.16 8.35 15.41
N ASP A 47 -6.47 7.21 15.53
CA ASP A 47 -5.21 7.09 16.27
C ASP A 47 -4.13 8.05 15.74
N TYR A 48 -4.03 8.17 14.42
CA TYR A 48 -3.08 9.05 13.76
C TYR A 48 -3.36 10.53 14.09
N PHE A 49 -4.61 10.97 13.97
CA PHE A 49 -4.98 12.37 14.23
C PHE A 49 -4.98 12.73 15.72
N ASN A 50 -5.20 11.77 16.62
CA ASN A 50 -5.06 12.00 18.05
C ASN A 50 -3.60 12.16 18.50
N LYS A 51 -2.61 12.05 17.60
CA LYS A 51 -1.16 12.21 17.85
C LYS A 51 -0.58 11.27 18.91
N THR A 52 -1.33 10.26 19.37
CA THR A 52 -0.98 9.53 20.59
C THR A 52 -0.22 8.23 20.33
N ASN A 53 -0.26 7.63 19.14
CA ASN A 53 0.60 6.47 18.88
C ASN A 53 0.71 6.08 17.39
N LEU A 54 1.89 6.28 16.79
CA LEU A 54 2.21 5.77 15.44
C LEU A 54 2.19 4.23 15.40
N GLU A 55 2.58 3.56 16.49
CA GLU A 55 2.55 2.10 16.63
C GLU A 55 1.12 1.57 16.52
N SER A 56 0.17 2.18 17.24
CA SER A 56 -1.26 1.81 17.17
C SER A 56 -1.82 2.04 15.77
N THR A 57 -1.47 3.17 15.15
CA THR A 57 -1.83 3.48 13.77
C THR A 57 -1.34 2.37 12.82
N CYS A 58 -0.05 2.02 12.89
CA CYS A 58 0.55 0.98 12.06
C CYS A 58 -0.08 -0.39 12.33
N MET A 59 -0.33 -0.75 13.59
CA MET A 59 -0.99 -2.00 13.97
C MET A 59 -2.37 -2.13 13.34
N HIS A 60 -3.23 -1.12 13.49
CA HIS A 60 -4.59 -1.13 12.94
C HIS A 60 -4.58 -1.15 11.40
N LEU A 61 -3.71 -0.36 10.75
CA LEU A 61 -3.59 -0.38 9.29
C LEU A 61 -3.13 -1.75 8.77
N GLN A 62 -2.12 -2.36 9.38
CA GLN A 62 -1.64 -3.68 8.97
C GLN A 62 -2.74 -4.75 9.10
N LYS A 63 -3.53 -4.70 10.17
CA LYS A 63 -4.70 -5.60 10.31
C LYS A 63 -5.75 -5.33 9.24
N ALA A 64 -6.05 -4.07 8.92
CA ALA A 64 -7.00 -3.72 7.87
C ALA A 64 -6.53 -4.24 6.49
N VAL A 65 -5.25 -4.07 6.17
CA VAL A 65 -4.63 -4.59 4.93
C VAL A 65 -4.74 -6.12 4.85
N LYS A 66 -4.40 -6.83 5.94
CA LYS A 66 -4.51 -8.30 6.00
C LYS A 66 -5.95 -8.78 5.78
N ASN A 67 -6.94 -7.99 6.18
CA ASN A 67 -8.36 -8.27 5.99
C ASN A 67 -8.92 -7.69 4.66
N GLY A 68 -8.06 -7.32 3.71
CA GLY A 68 -8.46 -6.93 2.35
C GLY A 68 -8.77 -5.45 2.14
N HIS A 69 -8.50 -4.57 3.11
CA HIS A 69 -8.77 -3.14 2.96
C HIS A 69 -7.72 -2.44 2.09
N THR A 70 -8.00 -2.25 0.80
CA THR A 70 -7.05 -1.62 -0.13
C THR A 70 -6.70 -0.18 0.26
N GLY A 71 -7.67 0.62 0.71
CA GLY A 71 -7.43 2.00 1.16
C GLY A 71 -6.41 2.12 2.31
N ALA A 72 -6.38 1.14 3.22
CA ALA A 72 -5.46 1.11 4.35
C ALA A 72 -4.01 0.93 3.88
N LEU A 73 -3.80 0.21 2.79
CA LEU A 73 -2.47 0.02 2.19
C LEU A 73 -1.87 1.36 1.73
N TYR A 74 -2.67 2.19 1.05
CA TYR A 74 -2.27 3.53 0.64
C TYR A 74 -1.98 4.44 1.84
N VAL A 75 -2.84 4.39 2.87
CA VAL A 75 -2.63 5.18 4.08
C VAL A 75 -1.40 4.73 4.85
N THR A 76 -1.08 3.42 4.90
CA THR A 76 0.19 2.93 5.45
C THR A 76 1.39 3.56 4.74
N CYS A 77 1.38 3.61 3.41
CA CYS A 77 2.45 4.30 2.68
C CYS A 77 2.60 5.76 3.09
N ILE A 78 1.51 6.52 3.13
CA ILE A 78 1.53 7.95 3.47
C ILE A 78 2.07 8.15 4.89
N VAL A 79 1.54 7.41 5.87
CA VAL A 79 1.96 7.49 7.28
C VAL A 79 3.45 7.21 7.44
N LEU A 80 3.96 6.16 6.78
CA LEU A 80 5.37 5.78 6.84
C LEU A 80 6.29 6.79 6.15
N LEU A 81 5.90 7.28 4.96
CA LEU A 81 6.66 8.28 4.19
C LEU A 81 6.85 9.60 4.95
N PHE A 82 5.83 10.01 5.72
CA PHE A 82 5.83 11.25 6.49
C PHE A 82 6.13 11.05 7.98
N SER A 83 6.68 9.91 8.36
CA SER A 83 7.00 9.59 9.76
C SER A 83 8.19 10.41 10.33
N GLY A 84 9.05 10.94 9.46
CA GLY A 84 10.30 11.60 9.84
C GLY A 84 11.44 10.63 10.17
N ASP A 85 11.17 9.32 10.17
CA ASP A 85 12.13 8.24 10.35
C ASP A 85 12.54 7.67 8.98
N GLU A 86 13.84 7.65 8.69
CA GLU A 86 14.34 7.22 7.37
C GLU A 86 14.13 5.72 7.11
N GLU A 87 14.13 4.87 8.14
CA GLU A 87 13.86 3.44 7.98
C GLU A 87 12.39 3.23 7.63
N LEU A 88 11.47 3.84 8.40
CA LEU A 88 10.03 3.77 8.12
C LEU A 88 9.70 4.39 6.76
N LYS A 89 10.32 5.50 6.39
CA LYS A 89 10.18 6.10 5.06
C LYS A 89 10.61 5.14 3.96
N GLN A 90 11.75 4.46 4.12
CA GLN A 90 12.19 3.45 3.15
C GLN A 90 11.21 2.27 3.06
N GLN A 91 10.61 1.85 4.18
CA GLN A 91 9.54 0.85 4.18
C GLN A 91 8.32 1.37 3.40
N GLY A 92 7.90 2.62 3.61
CA GLY A 92 6.80 3.25 2.87
C GLY A 92 7.04 3.30 1.36
N ILE A 93 8.26 3.64 0.93
CA ILE A 93 8.70 3.60 -0.48
C ILE A 93 8.58 2.19 -1.05
N ASN A 94 9.01 1.17 -0.30
CA ASN A 94 8.93 -0.22 -0.76
C ASN A 94 7.48 -0.67 -0.96
N ILE A 95 6.57 -0.31 -0.04
CA ILE A 95 5.14 -0.61 -0.18
C ILE A 95 4.56 0.14 -1.39
N LEU A 96 4.94 1.41 -1.61
CA LEU A 96 4.46 2.20 -2.74
C LEU A 96 4.87 1.57 -4.09
N LYS A 97 6.12 1.11 -4.20
CA LYS A 97 6.60 0.35 -5.36
C LYS A 97 5.76 -0.91 -5.61
N MET A 98 5.34 -1.59 -4.55
CA MET A 98 4.49 -2.78 -4.65
C MET A 98 3.08 -2.48 -5.11
N ILE A 99 2.47 -1.40 -4.62
CA ILE A 99 1.14 -0.96 -5.07
C ILE A 99 1.15 -0.68 -6.58
N TRP A 100 2.21 -0.03 -7.07
CA TRP A 100 2.36 0.27 -8.50
C TRP A 100 2.41 -1.00 -9.35
N VAL A 101 3.22 -1.99 -8.95
CA VAL A 101 3.33 -3.28 -9.65
C VAL A 101 2.01 -4.07 -9.66
N LYS A 102 1.21 -3.98 -8.60
CA LYS A 102 -0.04 -4.75 -8.45
C LYS A 102 -1.30 -4.02 -8.91
N ASN A 103 -1.19 -2.78 -9.37
CA ASN A 103 -2.37 -2.00 -9.75
C ASN A 103 -3.05 -2.62 -10.99
N PRO A 104 -4.30 -3.13 -10.89
CA PRO A 104 -4.99 -3.74 -12.03
C PRO A 104 -5.31 -2.73 -13.15
N VAL A 105 -5.25 -1.43 -12.87
CA VAL A 105 -5.36 -0.41 -13.94
C VAL A 105 -4.07 -0.33 -14.77
N LEU A 106 -2.95 -0.80 -14.22
CA LEU A 106 -1.64 -0.89 -14.85
C LEU A 106 -1.32 -2.35 -15.29
N LEU A 107 -2.34 -3.13 -15.64
CA LEU A 107 -2.23 -4.55 -16.05
C LEU A 107 -1.23 -4.80 -17.19
N GLU A 108 -0.93 -3.78 -17.98
CA GLU A 108 0.22 -3.80 -18.87
C GLU A 108 1.40 -3.12 -18.15
N PRO A 109 2.58 -3.78 -18.07
CA PRO A 109 3.77 -3.15 -17.52
C PRO A 109 3.95 -1.78 -18.19
N PRO A 110 3.97 -0.68 -17.43
CA PRO A 110 3.87 0.67 -18.00
C PRO A 110 5.06 1.02 -18.89
N VAL A 111 6.15 0.25 -18.79
CA VAL A 111 7.34 0.36 -19.61
C VAL A 111 7.78 -1.06 -19.94
N CYS A 112 7.67 -1.47 -21.20
CA CYS A 112 8.45 -2.57 -21.75
C CYS A 112 9.40 -1.98 -22.78
N CYS A 113 10.69 -2.33 -22.70
CA CYS A 113 11.61 -1.94 -23.75
C CYS A 113 11.18 -2.57 -25.10
N THR A 114 10.70 -1.74 -26.02
CA THR A 114 10.21 -2.17 -27.35
C THR A 114 11.33 -2.59 -28.29
N SER A 115 12.59 -2.31 -27.93
CA SER A 115 13.78 -2.55 -28.76
C SER A 115 14.79 -3.47 -28.09
N ARG A 116 14.36 -4.36 -27.16
CA ARG A 116 15.23 -5.23 -26.35
C ARG A 116 16.29 -5.99 -27.16
N ASP A 117 15.97 -6.44 -28.38
CA ASP A 117 16.90 -7.15 -29.28
C ASP A 117 18.00 -6.28 -29.90
N GLN A 118 17.84 -4.95 -29.86
CA GLN A 118 18.81 -3.99 -30.40
C GLN A 118 19.90 -3.63 -29.39
N HIS A 119 19.64 -3.77 -28.08
CA HIS A 119 20.60 -3.49 -27.00
C HIS A 119 21.72 -4.54 -26.91
N HIS A 120 21.41 -5.81 -27.23
CA HIS A 120 22.42 -6.89 -27.25
C HIS A 120 23.32 -6.86 -28.51
N LYS A 121 22.94 -6.10 -29.55
CA LYS A 121 23.74 -5.89 -30.75
C LYS A 121 24.70 -4.71 -30.55
N LYS A 122 25.60 -4.78 -29.56
CA LYS A 122 26.78 -3.88 -29.58
C LYS A 122 27.51 -4.14 -30.90
N ARG A 123 27.45 -3.14 -31.79
CA ARG A 123 28.31 -3.09 -32.97
C ARG A 123 29.74 -3.03 -32.44
N ARG A 124 30.47 -4.11 -32.68
CA ARG A 124 31.93 -4.15 -32.66
C ARG A 124 32.43 -2.84 -33.31
N TRP A 125 33.37 -2.15 -32.66
CA TRP A 125 34.06 -0.92 -33.08
C TRP A 125 33.42 0.43 -32.69
N SER A 126 33.69 0.90 -31.45
CA SER A 126 33.90 2.32 -31.08
C SER A 126 34.45 2.38 -29.63
N GLU A 127 35.62 2.99 -29.43
CA GLU A 127 36.44 2.95 -28.20
C GLU A 127 36.00 3.93 -27.08
N VAL A 128 34.72 4.27 -27.00
CA VAL A 128 34.20 5.00 -25.83
C VAL A 128 33.00 4.22 -25.29
N GLU A 129 33.26 3.35 -24.32
CA GLU A 129 32.23 2.66 -23.55
C GLU A 129 31.57 3.65 -22.59
N GLU A 130 30.71 4.53 -23.11
CA GLU A 130 29.60 4.99 -22.29
C GLU A 130 28.68 3.79 -22.10
N ASP A 131 28.50 3.37 -20.84
CA ASP A 131 27.55 2.35 -20.47
C ASP A 131 26.13 2.92 -20.65
N VAL A 132 25.68 2.96 -21.91
CA VAL A 132 24.33 3.40 -22.28
C VAL A 132 23.37 2.30 -21.84
N THR A 133 23.08 2.29 -20.54
CA THR A 133 22.06 1.46 -19.95
C THR A 133 20.70 1.97 -20.41
N CYS A 134 19.86 1.06 -20.91
CA CYS A 134 18.51 1.43 -21.32
C CYS A 134 17.63 1.56 -20.09
N GLU A 135 17.19 2.78 -19.77
CA GLU A 135 16.30 3.04 -18.62
C GLU A 135 15.03 2.17 -18.64
N ALA A 136 14.49 1.88 -19.84
CA ALA A 136 13.35 0.97 -19.98
C ALA A 136 13.70 -0.49 -19.61
N CYS A 137 14.89 -0.99 -19.99
CA CYS A 137 15.36 -2.31 -19.57
C CYS A 137 15.64 -2.39 -18.06
N VAL A 138 16.16 -1.31 -17.47
CA VAL A 138 16.39 -1.21 -16.02
C VAL A 138 15.05 -1.25 -15.29
N ALA A 139 14.06 -0.46 -15.74
CA ALA A 139 12.72 -0.47 -15.19
C ALA A 139 12.04 -1.85 -15.32
N ASP A 140 12.14 -2.50 -16.48
CA ASP A 140 11.66 -3.88 -16.70
C ASP A 140 12.30 -4.85 -15.68
N GLN A 141 13.61 -4.73 -15.44
CA GLN A 141 14.32 -5.59 -14.50
C GLN A 141 13.88 -5.34 -13.05
N GLU A 142 13.69 -4.08 -12.65
CA GLU A 142 13.18 -3.72 -11.32
C GLU A 142 11.74 -4.25 -11.10
N ILE A 143 10.85 -4.12 -12.08
CA ILE A 143 9.48 -4.64 -12.02
C ILE A 143 9.48 -6.17 -11.88
N ASN A 144 10.34 -6.87 -12.63
CA ASN A 144 10.49 -8.33 -12.54
C ASN A 144 11.04 -8.78 -11.18
N LEU A 145 12.00 -8.03 -10.62
CA LEU A 145 12.52 -8.29 -9.28
C LEU A 145 11.45 -8.08 -8.22
N LEU A 146 10.66 -7.00 -8.30
CA LEU A 146 9.59 -6.72 -7.34
C LEU A 146 8.44 -7.73 -7.44
N SER A 147 8.03 -8.12 -8.65
CA SER A 147 6.98 -9.13 -8.83
C SER A 147 7.42 -10.51 -8.29
N SER A 148 8.65 -10.95 -8.57
CA SER A 148 9.16 -12.25 -8.12
C SER A 148 9.38 -12.34 -6.60
N ARG A 149 9.77 -11.23 -5.94
CA ARG A 149 10.06 -11.21 -4.49
C ARG A 149 8.81 -11.23 -3.61
N TYR A 150 7.64 -10.89 -4.16
CA TYR A 150 6.41 -10.65 -3.40
C TYR A 150 5.19 -11.37 -4.00
N ASN A 151 5.40 -12.58 -4.54
CA ASN A 151 4.33 -13.56 -4.75
C ASN A 151 3.66 -13.82 -3.38
N PHE A 152 2.45 -13.32 -3.21
CA PHE A 152 1.57 -13.70 -2.11
C PHE A 152 0.59 -14.69 -2.72
N ASP A 153 0.73 -15.97 -2.36
CA ASP A 153 -0.36 -16.95 -2.45
C ASP A 153 -1.52 -16.53 -1.52
#